data_AF-A0A6J8ES36-F1
#
_entry.id   AF-A0A6J8ES36-F1
#
_cell.length_a   1.000
_cell.length_b   1.000
_cell.length_c   1.000
_cell.angle_alpha   90.00
_cell.angle_beta   90.00
_cell.angle_gamma   90.00
#
_symmetry.space_group_name_H-M   'P 1'
#
loop_
_entity.id
_entity.type
_entity.pdbx_description
1 polymer ?
#
loop_
_entity_poly.entity_id
_entity_poly.type
_entity_poly.pdbx_seq_one_letter_code
_entity_poly.pdbx_strand_id
1 'polypeptide(L)'
;MSCMRQDLSLILSRVAKKSTSLLGNFTSNLAEMWMHVRTKYDGGKIYNHCNRGSWHNRCYAASLRFNKGIQWSPQTWEETTSSVSGHYFTNLYSKRLQCLKNNTKTKGKKEIKTRRYKRKIKSAKESTAASSKKHYGPEAIQVEADISSEELDKRKQQYLKKHIEISHSEIDDIEINTRLQGSCKRWRDERATRLTASNFGLIFKRNQNTCNTIT
;
A
#
# COMPACT_ATOMS: atom_id res chain seq x y z
N MET A 1 -39.28 6.62 7.45
CA MET A 1 -38.77 7.42 8.60
C MET A 1 -38.22 6.58 9.77
N SER A 2 -38.49 5.27 9.90
CA SER A 2 -37.95 4.42 10.98
C SER A 2 -36.43 4.22 10.92
N CYS A 3 -35.89 3.95 9.71
CA CYS A 3 -34.47 3.65 9.51
C CYS A 3 -33.54 4.77 10.02
N MET A 4 -33.87 6.03 9.73
CA MET A 4 -33.09 7.19 10.17
C MET A 4 -33.03 7.35 11.70
N ARG A 5 -34.11 7.01 12.43
CA ARG A 5 -34.11 7.05 13.90
C ARG A 5 -33.25 5.94 14.49
N GLN A 6 -33.28 4.75 13.89
CA GLN A 6 -32.41 3.64 14.27
C GLN A 6 -30.94 3.99 14.05
N ASP A 7 -30.59 4.59 12.91
CA ASP A 7 -29.23 5.05 12.63
C ASP A 7 -28.76 6.11 13.65
N LEU A 8 -29.62 7.09 13.99
CA LEU A 8 -29.32 8.10 15.00
C LEU A 8 -29.09 7.49 16.39
N SER A 9 -29.92 6.53 16.80
CA SER A 9 -29.77 5.84 18.10
C SER A 9 -28.47 5.02 18.17
N LEU A 10 -28.05 4.42 17.05
CA LEU A 10 -26.80 3.69 16.94
C LEU A 10 -25.58 4.63 17.01
N ILE A 11 -25.68 5.80 16.39
CA ILE A 11 -24.62 6.82 16.44
C ILE A 11 -24.48 7.36 17.87
N LEU A 12 -25.59 7.73 18.51
CA LEU A 12 -25.62 8.24 19.88
C LEU A 12 -25.07 7.22 20.89
N SER A 13 -25.46 5.95 20.78
CA SER A 13 -24.92 4.90 21.67
C SER A 13 -23.42 4.69 21.49
N ARG A 14 -22.89 4.80 20.26
CA ARG A 14 -21.44 4.76 19.99
C ARG A 14 -20.70 5.96 20.57
N VAL A 15 -21.28 7.16 20.49
CA VAL A 15 -20.71 8.38 21.09
C VAL A 15 -20.73 8.27 22.61
N ALA A 16 -21.86 7.88 23.21
CA ALA A 16 -21.99 7.67 24.65
C ALA A 16 -20.97 6.64 25.16
N LYS A 17 -20.77 5.53 24.43
CA LYS A 17 -19.75 4.50 24.78
C LYS A 17 -18.31 5.03 24.72
N LYS A 18 -18.03 6.07 23.92
CA LYS A 18 -16.71 6.70 23.80
C LYS A 18 -16.58 8.00 24.59
N SER A 19 -17.60 8.42 25.32
CA SER A 19 -17.67 9.70 26.04
C SER A 19 -16.53 9.88 27.05
N THR A 20 -16.18 8.85 27.82
CA THR A 20 -15.06 8.86 28.77
C THR A 20 -13.71 9.07 28.07
N SER A 21 -13.50 8.43 26.92
CA SER A 21 -12.31 8.60 26.09
C SER A 21 -12.25 10.00 25.47
N LEU A 22 -13.39 10.57 25.08
CA LEU A 22 -13.51 11.93 24.52
C LEU A 22 -13.25 12.99 25.60
N LEU A 23 -13.86 12.83 26.78
CA LEU A 23 -13.68 13.73 27.93
C LEU A 23 -12.23 13.73 28.43
N GLY A 24 -11.60 12.56 28.51
CA GLY A 24 -10.20 12.44 28.91
C GLY A 24 -9.18 12.70 27.78
N ASN A 25 -9.65 13.01 26.56
CA ASN A 25 -8.83 13.11 25.35
C ASN A 25 -7.87 11.90 25.17
N PHE A 26 -8.29 10.72 25.64
CA PHE A 26 -7.54 9.48 25.50
C PHE A 26 -7.64 9.05 24.04
N THR A 27 -6.57 9.25 23.28
CA THR A 27 -6.48 8.74 21.92
C THR A 27 -5.74 7.41 21.95
N SER A 28 -6.35 6.34 21.44
CA SER A 28 -5.65 5.06 21.20
C SER A 28 -4.41 5.27 20.33
N ASN A 29 -4.40 6.36 19.55
CA ASN A 29 -3.28 6.86 18.76
C ASN A 29 -1.97 6.97 19.55
N LEU A 30 -1.95 7.42 20.82
CA LEU A 30 -0.69 7.51 21.57
C LEU A 30 -0.11 6.12 21.88
N ALA A 31 -0.97 5.20 22.33
CA ALA A 31 -0.58 3.81 22.58
C ALA A 31 -0.18 3.10 21.27
N GLU A 32 -0.95 3.29 20.20
CA GLU A 32 -0.65 2.77 18.85
C GLU A 32 0.65 3.34 18.29
N MET A 33 0.91 4.64 18.50
CA MET A 33 2.13 5.32 18.06
C MET A 33 3.35 4.82 18.83
N TRP A 34 3.22 4.64 20.15
CA TRP A 34 4.27 4.04 20.97
C TRP A 34 4.55 2.59 20.57
N MET A 35 3.50 1.78 20.37
CA MET A 35 3.61 0.41 19.88
C MET A 35 4.28 0.35 18.50
N HIS A 36 3.96 1.28 17.61
CA HIS A 36 4.63 1.41 16.32
C HIS A 36 6.12 1.79 16.46
N VAL A 37 6.50 2.58 17.45
CA VAL A 37 7.93 2.84 17.75
C VAL A 37 8.61 1.59 18.32
N ARG A 38 7.97 0.89 19.27
CA ARG A 38 8.48 -0.34 19.90
C ARG A 38 8.72 -1.46 18.91
N THR A 39 7.78 -1.68 17.98
CA THR A 39 7.92 -2.72 16.94
C THR A 39 9.15 -2.53 16.05
N LYS A 40 9.70 -1.31 15.92
CA LYS A 40 10.98 -1.08 15.22
C LYS A 40 12.18 -1.61 16.02
N TYR A 41 12.09 -1.57 17.34
CA TYR A 41 13.08 -2.15 18.25
C TYR A 41 12.94 -3.66 18.39
N ASP A 42 11.75 -4.21 18.13
CA ASP A 42 11.53 -5.66 18.08
C ASP A 42 12.21 -6.32 16.87
N GLY A 43 12.68 -5.55 15.87
CA GLY A 43 13.48 -6.07 14.74
C GLY A 43 12.74 -7.04 13.79
N GLY A 44 11.45 -7.29 14.04
CA GLY A 44 10.70 -8.35 13.35
C GLY A 44 11.17 -9.76 13.76
N LYS A 45 10.77 -10.79 13.00
CA LYS A 45 11.16 -12.19 13.26
C LYS A 45 12.65 -12.50 13.00
N ILE A 46 13.45 -11.51 12.59
CA ILE A 46 14.81 -11.72 12.05
C ILE A 46 15.85 -11.90 13.16
N TYR A 47 15.62 -11.34 14.34
CA TYR A 47 16.56 -11.42 15.46
C TYR A 47 15.84 -11.97 16.70
N ASN A 48 16.36 -13.03 17.31
CA ASN A 48 15.79 -13.58 18.54
C ASN A 48 16.12 -12.66 19.73
N HIS A 49 15.16 -11.84 20.11
CA HIS A 49 15.26 -10.94 21.27
C HIS A 49 14.52 -11.47 22.51
N CYS A 50 14.38 -12.79 22.66
CA CYS A 50 13.72 -13.42 23.81
C CYS A 50 14.62 -13.60 25.04
N ASN A 51 15.83 -13.03 25.04
CA ASN A 51 16.71 -13.07 26.21
C ASN A 51 16.12 -12.25 27.38
N ARG A 52 16.36 -12.70 28.63
CA ARG A 52 15.90 -12.04 29.86
C ARG A 52 16.29 -10.55 29.85
N GLY A 53 15.35 -9.66 30.19
CA GLY A 53 15.57 -8.21 30.20
C GLY A 53 15.46 -7.52 28.83
N SER A 54 15.50 -8.27 27.73
CA SER A 54 15.44 -7.69 26.38
C SER A 54 14.10 -6.97 26.12
N TRP A 55 12.98 -7.50 26.62
CA TRP A 55 11.66 -6.86 26.51
C TRP A 55 11.63 -5.47 27.16
N HIS A 56 12.09 -5.38 28.41
CA HIS A 56 12.10 -4.12 29.17
C HIS A 56 12.99 -3.09 28.49
N ASN A 57 14.19 -3.49 28.04
CA ASN A 57 15.13 -2.61 27.35
C ASN A 57 14.54 -2.02 26.06
N ARG A 58 13.77 -2.81 25.28
CA ARG A 58 13.08 -2.31 24.07
C ARG A 58 11.96 -1.35 24.42
N CYS A 59 11.22 -1.60 25.49
CA CYS A 59 10.18 -0.68 25.97
C CYS A 59 10.78 0.64 26.45
N TYR A 60 11.91 0.61 27.16
CA TYR A 60 12.62 1.81 27.59
C TYR A 60 13.20 2.58 26.40
N ALA A 61 13.87 1.90 25.47
CA ALA A 61 14.40 2.52 24.25
C ALA A 61 13.30 3.15 23.38
N ALA A 62 12.15 2.48 23.25
CA ALA A 62 10.99 3.01 22.55
C ALA A 62 10.44 4.28 23.21
N SER A 63 10.35 4.27 24.54
CA SER A 63 9.89 5.41 25.34
C SER A 63 10.85 6.59 25.25
N LEU A 64 12.16 6.35 25.36
CA LEU A 64 13.19 7.37 25.16
C LEU A 64 13.14 7.96 23.75
N ARG A 65 12.97 7.13 22.72
CA ARG A 65 12.80 7.62 21.34
C ARG A 65 11.54 8.44 21.14
N PHE A 66 10.46 8.06 21.80
CA PHE A 66 9.19 8.76 21.72
C PHE A 66 9.30 10.15 22.37
N ASN A 67 9.89 10.22 23.55
CA ASN A 67 10.00 11.45 24.34
C ASN A 67 11.12 12.38 23.86
N LYS A 68 12.34 11.86 23.67
CA LYS A 68 13.54 12.65 23.30
C LYS A 68 13.78 12.72 21.79
N GLY A 69 12.94 12.07 20.98
CA GLY A 69 13.05 12.09 19.51
C GLY A 69 14.16 11.18 18.96
N ILE A 70 14.47 11.28 17.67
CA ILE A 70 15.39 10.33 16.99
C ILE A 70 16.82 10.39 17.54
N GLN A 71 17.28 11.56 17.99
CA GLN A 71 18.66 11.76 18.45
C GLN A 71 18.91 11.33 19.91
N TRP A 72 17.90 10.77 20.57
CA TRP A 72 18.01 10.37 21.97
C TRP A 72 19.21 9.47 22.26
N SER A 73 19.56 8.56 21.35
CA SER A 73 20.55 7.52 21.59
C SER A 73 21.99 8.05 21.53
N PRO A 74 22.41 8.82 20.50
CA PRO A 74 23.68 9.55 20.53
C PRO A 74 23.80 10.54 21.70
N GLN A 75 22.73 11.29 21.98
CA GLN A 75 22.73 12.26 23.09
C GLN A 75 22.93 11.57 24.44
N THR A 76 22.17 10.49 24.70
CA THR A 76 22.29 9.74 25.96
C THR A 76 23.67 9.08 26.08
N TRP A 77 24.27 8.62 24.97
CA TRP A 77 25.63 8.08 24.98
C TRP A 77 26.66 9.12 25.41
N GLU A 78 26.60 10.31 24.80
CA GLU A 78 27.51 11.42 25.09
C GLU A 78 27.33 11.91 26.53
N GLU A 79 26.09 12.01 27.00
CA GLU A 79 25.75 12.36 28.39
C GLU A 79 26.32 11.34 29.40
N THR A 80 26.21 10.04 29.10
CA THR A 80 26.57 8.97 30.06
C THR A 80 28.07 8.65 30.05
N THR A 81 28.70 8.67 28.87
CA THR A 81 30.08 8.22 28.67
C THR A 81 31.07 9.38 28.67
N SER A 82 30.58 10.63 28.62
CA SER A 82 31.39 11.85 28.42
C SER A 82 32.31 11.76 27.20
N SER A 83 31.97 10.89 26.23
CA SER A 83 32.75 10.62 25.03
C SER A 83 31.86 10.70 23.80
N VAL A 84 32.42 11.15 22.68
CA VAL A 84 31.68 11.25 21.43
C VAL A 84 31.36 9.85 20.89
N SER A 85 30.11 9.65 20.45
CA SER A 85 29.70 8.42 19.80
C SER A 85 30.46 8.21 18.48
N GLY A 86 30.80 6.96 18.13
CA GLY A 86 31.52 6.66 16.89
C GLY A 86 30.79 7.14 15.61
N HIS A 87 31.57 7.48 14.57
CA HIS A 87 31.05 8.07 13.32
C HIS A 87 29.88 7.28 12.72
N TYR A 88 29.99 5.96 12.58
CA TYR A 88 28.93 5.15 11.95
C TYR A 88 27.60 5.27 12.71
N PHE A 89 27.67 5.31 14.03
CA PHE A 89 26.51 5.44 14.90
C PHE A 89 25.86 6.81 14.77
N THR A 90 26.63 7.90 14.88
CA THR A 90 26.11 9.27 14.73
C THR A 90 25.54 9.50 13.32
N ASN A 91 26.20 9.00 12.28
CA ASN A 91 25.75 9.10 10.89
C ASN A 91 24.42 8.36 10.67
N LEU A 92 24.22 7.18 11.26
CA LEU A 92 22.97 6.44 11.18
C LEU A 92 21.79 7.28 11.70
N TYR A 93 21.94 7.89 12.88
CA TYR A 93 20.88 8.69 13.48
C TYR A 93 20.65 10.03 12.76
N SER A 94 21.72 10.66 12.27
CA SER A 94 21.64 11.85 11.42
C SER A 94 20.89 11.59 10.11
N LYS A 95 21.20 10.49 9.42
CA LYS A 95 20.45 10.06 8.22
C LYS A 95 18.97 9.82 8.53
N ARG A 96 18.66 9.15 9.65
CA ARG A 96 17.26 8.91 10.09
C ARG A 96 16.52 10.21 10.37
N LEU A 97 17.16 11.17 11.03
CA LEU A 97 16.59 12.50 11.28
C LEU A 97 16.33 13.25 9.97
N GLN A 98 17.27 13.20 9.02
CA GLN A 98 17.10 13.84 7.70
C GLN A 98 15.95 13.20 6.92
N CYS A 99 15.84 11.87 6.93
CA CYS A 99 14.70 11.15 6.33
C CYS A 99 13.37 11.57 6.95
N LEU A 100 13.28 11.73 8.28
CA LEU A 100 12.07 12.21 8.95
C LEU A 100 11.72 13.64 8.51
N LYS A 101 12.70 14.56 8.48
CA LYS A 101 12.51 15.93 8.02
C LYS A 101 12.01 15.97 6.57
N ASN A 102 12.60 15.16 5.69
CA ASN A 102 12.20 15.05 4.29
C ASN A 102 10.78 14.47 4.15
N ASN A 103 10.44 13.44 4.93
CA ASN A 103 9.09 12.86 4.92
C ASN A 103 8.05 13.88 5.38
N THR A 104 8.35 14.64 6.43
CA THR A 104 7.43 15.66 6.97
C THR A 104 7.25 16.80 5.97
N LYS A 105 8.33 17.32 5.37
CA LYS A 105 8.27 18.35 4.30
C LYS A 105 7.47 17.91 3.08
N THR A 106 7.37 16.62 2.82
CA THR A 106 6.68 16.05 1.65
C THR A 106 5.26 15.54 1.95
N LYS A 107 4.90 15.39 3.22
CA LYS A 107 3.52 15.14 3.65
C LYS A 107 2.70 16.42 3.42
N GLY A 108 1.89 16.42 2.37
CA GLY A 108 0.90 17.48 2.08
C GLY A 108 1.06 18.15 0.72
N LYS A 109 2.26 18.14 0.12
CA LYS A 109 2.50 18.80 -1.17
C LYS A 109 2.09 17.90 -2.34
N LYS A 110 0.92 18.16 -2.95
CA LYS A 110 0.38 17.41 -4.11
C LYS A 110 1.40 17.31 -5.25
N GLU A 111 2.11 18.40 -5.55
CA GLU A 111 3.16 18.46 -6.58
C GLU A 111 4.32 17.49 -6.34
N ILE A 112 4.73 17.30 -5.09
CA ILE A 112 5.82 16.37 -4.77
C ILE A 112 5.33 14.93 -4.93
N LYS A 113 4.08 14.65 -4.56
CA LYS A 113 3.45 13.33 -4.77
C LYS A 113 3.32 13.03 -6.27
N THR A 114 2.83 13.97 -7.07
CA THR A 114 2.72 13.80 -8.53
C THR A 114 4.10 13.66 -9.18
N ARG A 115 5.11 14.43 -8.75
CA ARG A 115 6.50 14.28 -9.24
C ARG A 115 7.09 12.92 -8.89
N ARG A 116 6.88 12.41 -7.66
CA ARG A 116 7.31 11.06 -7.26
C ARG A 116 6.60 9.98 -8.08
N TYR A 117 5.30 10.11 -8.30
CA TYR A 117 4.52 9.19 -9.13
C TYR A 117 5.01 9.20 -10.58
N LYS A 118 5.19 10.38 -11.19
CA LYS A 118 5.76 10.53 -12.54
C LYS A 118 7.16 9.94 -12.64
N ARG A 119 8.02 10.13 -11.64
CA ARG A 119 9.36 9.51 -11.58
C ARG A 119 9.25 7.99 -11.50
N LYS A 120 8.36 7.45 -10.66
CA LYS A 120 8.12 6.00 -10.53
C LYS A 120 7.62 5.40 -11.85
N ILE A 121 6.74 6.09 -12.56
CA ILE A 121 6.29 5.68 -13.91
C ILE A 121 7.45 5.76 -14.91
N LYS A 122 8.23 6.85 -14.90
CA LYS A 122 9.39 6.99 -15.79
C LYS A 122 10.46 5.93 -15.54
N SER A 123 10.64 5.49 -14.30
CA SER A 123 11.53 4.36 -13.95
C SER A 123 10.88 3.01 -14.21
N ALA A 124 9.56 2.94 -14.33
CA ALA A 124 8.81 1.76 -14.77
C ALA A 124 8.66 1.71 -16.30
N LYS A 125 9.53 2.41 -17.03
CA LYS A 125 9.74 2.12 -18.45
C LYS A 125 10.19 0.67 -18.58
N GLU A 126 9.87 0.07 -19.71
CA GLU A 126 10.35 -1.27 -20.06
C GLU A 126 11.87 -1.31 -19.89
N SER A 127 12.32 -2.29 -19.11
CA SER A 127 13.73 -2.51 -18.90
C SER A 127 14.35 -2.87 -20.25
N THR A 128 15.29 -2.06 -20.72
CA THR A 128 16.07 -2.36 -21.93
C THR A 128 17.18 -3.38 -21.67
N ALA A 129 17.29 -3.88 -20.44
CA ALA A 129 18.28 -4.87 -20.08
C ALA A 129 18.10 -6.16 -20.90
N ALA A 130 19.21 -6.76 -21.32
CA ALA A 130 19.21 -8.00 -22.09
C ALA A 130 18.45 -9.13 -21.37
N SER A 131 18.54 -9.21 -20.04
CA SER A 131 17.77 -10.17 -19.24
C SER A 131 16.26 -9.96 -19.34
N SER A 132 15.79 -8.71 -19.40
CA SER A 132 14.37 -8.41 -19.56
C SER A 132 13.87 -8.85 -20.93
N LYS A 133 14.66 -8.64 -21.99
CA LYS A 133 14.33 -9.09 -23.36
C LYS A 133 14.29 -10.61 -23.49
N LYS A 134 15.17 -11.32 -22.76
CA LYS A 134 15.23 -12.78 -22.71
C LYS A 134 13.96 -13.42 -22.11
N HIS A 135 13.30 -12.72 -21.17
CA HIS A 135 12.09 -13.20 -20.51
C HIS A 135 10.80 -12.64 -21.13
N TYR A 136 10.87 -11.50 -21.81
CA TYR A 136 9.70 -10.81 -22.39
C TYR A 136 10.08 -10.16 -23.73
N GLY A 137 9.36 -10.46 -24.81
CA GLY A 137 9.59 -9.90 -26.14
C GLY A 137 9.58 -10.95 -27.28
N PRO A 138 9.78 -10.54 -28.54
CA PRO A 138 9.83 -11.45 -29.69
C PRO A 138 10.94 -12.52 -29.59
N GLU A 139 12.05 -12.18 -28.93
CA GLU A 139 13.20 -13.06 -28.71
C GLU A 139 13.17 -13.74 -27.34
N ALA A 140 12.03 -13.70 -26.63
CA ALA A 140 11.93 -14.33 -25.33
C ALA A 140 12.07 -15.85 -25.45
N ILE A 141 12.67 -16.49 -24.44
CA ILE A 141 12.71 -17.95 -24.37
C ILE A 141 11.27 -18.46 -24.36
N GLN A 142 10.89 -19.19 -25.41
CA GLN A 142 9.62 -19.88 -25.42
C GLN A 142 9.70 -21.04 -24.43
N VAL A 143 8.91 -20.94 -23.38
CA VAL A 143 8.67 -22.04 -22.45
C VAL A 143 7.62 -22.94 -23.10
N GLU A 144 7.75 -24.26 -22.95
CA GLU A 144 6.70 -25.19 -23.34
C GLU A 144 5.39 -24.78 -22.67
N ALA A 145 4.32 -24.68 -23.45
CA ALA A 145 3.04 -24.26 -22.93
C ALA A 145 2.51 -25.32 -21.94
N ASP A 146 2.12 -24.88 -20.74
CA ASP A 146 1.54 -25.78 -19.71
C ASP A 146 0.27 -26.51 -20.19
N ILE A 147 -0.40 -25.95 -21.21
CA ILE A 147 -1.62 -26.48 -21.81
C ILE A 147 -1.56 -26.36 -23.34
N SER A 148 -2.28 -27.26 -24.03
CA SER A 148 -2.39 -27.20 -25.49
C SER A 148 -3.10 -25.93 -25.95
N SER A 149 -2.77 -25.47 -27.17
CA SER A 149 -3.40 -24.31 -27.80
C SER A 149 -4.92 -24.46 -27.90
N GLU A 150 -5.39 -25.64 -28.28
CA GLU A 150 -6.83 -25.94 -28.39
C GLU A 150 -7.57 -25.80 -27.06
N GLU A 151 -6.97 -26.28 -25.97
CA GLU A 151 -7.57 -26.19 -24.63
C GLU A 151 -7.56 -24.74 -24.12
N LEU A 152 -6.49 -24.00 -24.42
CA LEU A 152 -6.41 -22.57 -24.13
C LEU A 152 -7.54 -21.80 -24.86
N ASP A 153 -7.77 -22.08 -26.15
CA ASP A 153 -8.80 -21.41 -26.92
C ASP A 153 -10.21 -21.78 -26.46
N LYS A 154 -10.46 -23.03 -26.09
CA LYS A 154 -11.71 -23.44 -25.42
C LYS A 154 -11.94 -22.64 -24.14
N ARG A 155 -10.92 -22.49 -23.29
CA ARG A 155 -11.02 -21.71 -22.04
C ARG A 155 -11.25 -20.23 -22.29
N LYS A 156 -10.60 -19.63 -23.29
CA LYS A 156 -10.85 -18.25 -23.71
C LYS A 156 -12.32 -18.06 -24.10
N GLN A 157 -12.85 -18.94 -24.94
CA GLN A 157 -14.25 -18.88 -25.39
C GLN A 157 -15.23 -19.05 -24.21
N GLN A 158 -14.98 -20.01 -23.32
CA GLN A 158 -15.78 -20.20 -22.11
C GLN A 158 -15.79 -18.96 -21.22
N TYR A 159 -14.63 -18.31 -21.03
CA TYR A 159 -14.52 -17.09 -20.25
C TYR A 159 -15.31 -15.94 -20.89
N LEU A 160 -15.17 -15.73 -22.21
CA LEU A 160 -15.91 -14.70 -22.95
C LEU A 160 -17.42 -14.89 -22.82
N LYS A 161 -17.91 -16.11 -23.07
CA LYS A 161 -19.33 -16.46 -22.96
C LYS A 161 -19.89 -16.25 -21.55
N LYS A 162 -19.11 -16.57 -20.52
CA LYS A 162 -19.57 -16.53 -19.13
C LYS A 162 -19.54 -15.12 -18.51
N HIS A 163 -18.56 -14.30 -18.89
CA HIS A 163 -18.26 -13.06 -18.17
C HIS A 163 -18.38 -11.78 -19.02
N ILE A 164 -18.28 -11.90 -20.35
CA ILE A 164 -18.19 -10.74 -21.26
C ILE A 164 -19.47 -10.63 -22.10
N GLU A 165 -19.91 -11.73 -22.69
CA GLU A 165 -21.16 -11.81 -23.45
C GLU A 165 -22.33 -11.71 -22.48
N ILE A 166 -23.14 -10.66 -22.65
CA ILE A 166 -24.26 -10.34 -21.78
C ILE A 166 -25.45 -9.95 -22.66
N SER A 167 -26.64 -10.44 -22.29
CA SER A 167 -27.88 -10.13 -22.98
C SER A 167 -28.35 -8.70 -22.70
N HIS A 168 -29.18 -8.12 -23.57
CA HIS A 168 -29.67 -6.74 -23.39
C HIS A 168 -30.41 -6.54 -22.05
N SER A 169 -31.22 -7.52 -21.62
CA SER A 169 -31.91 -7.46 -20.33
C SER A 169 -30.96 -7.41 -19.14
N GLU A 170 -29.85 -8.15 -19.20
CA GLU A 170 -28.84 -8.14 -18.14
C GLU A 170 -28.03 -6.84 -18.12
N ILE A 171 -27.87 -6.17 -19.27
CA ILE A 171 -27.25 -4.84 -19.34
C ILE A 171 -28.08 -3.85 -18.54
N ASP A 172 -29.40 -3.85 -18.73
CA ASP A 172 -30.32 -2.98 -17.99
C ASP A 172 -30.28 -3.26 -16.48
N ASP A 173 -30.28 -4.54 -16.10
CA ASP A 173 -30.14 -4.94 -14.70
C ASP A 173 -28.81 -4.47 -14.10
N ILE A 174 -27.71 -4.60 -14.84
CA ILE A 174 -26.40 -4.14 -14.38
C ILE A 174 -26.41 -2.61 -14.24
N GLU A 175 -27.00 -1.87 -15.17
CA GLU A 175 -27.13 -0.41 -15.08
C GLU A 175 -27.84 -0.03 -13.79
N ILE A 176 -29.04 -0.56 -13.56
CA ILE A 176 -29.89 -0.25 -12.40
C ILE A 176 -29.13 -0.56 -11.10
N ASN A 177 -28.53 -1.75 -11.02
CA ASN A 177 -27.84 -2.21 -9.81
C ASN A 177 -26.48 -1.53 -9.56
N THR A 178 -25.96 -0.77 -10.54
CA THR A 178 -24.67 -0.10 -10.43
C THR A 178 -24.74 1.43 -10.48
N ARG A 179 -25.95 2.01 -10.42
CA ARG A 179 -26.18 3.47 -10.36
C ARG A 179 -25.44 4.19 -9.22
N LEU A 180 -25.22 3.51 -8.11
CA LEU A 180 -24.46 4.03 -6.96
C LEU A 180 -22.93 4.03 -7.17
N GLN A 181 -22.48 3.60 -8.35
CA GLN A 181 -21.10 3.63 -8.82
C GLN A 181 -20.11 3.05 -7.80
N GLY A 182 -19.09 3.82 -7.40
CA GLY A 182 -17.99 3.35 -6.55
C GLY A 182 -18.39 2.94 -5.13
N SER A 183 -19.61 3.27 -4.69
CA SER A 183 -20.13 2.78 -3.40
C SER A 183 -20.72 1.38 -3.49
N CYS A 184 -21.06 0.91 -4.70
CA CYS A 184 -21.56 -0.43 -4.94
C CYS A 184 -20.40 -1.42 -5.19
N LYS A 185 -20.49 -2.62 -4.61
CA LYS A 185 -19.53 -3.69 -4.87
C LYS A 185 -19.65 -4.18 -6.33
N ARG A 186 -20.88 -4.40 -6.82
CA ARG A 186 -21.15 -4.90 -8.18
C ARG A 186 -20.54 -4.00 -9.25
N TRP A 187 -20.60 -2.68 -9.09
CA TRP A 187 -19.95 -1.75 -10.02
C TRP A 187 -18.42 -1.95 -10.08
N ARG A 188 -17.77 -2.21 -8.95
CA ARG A 188 -16.31 -2.48 -8.91
C ARG A 188 -15.96 -3.80 -9.56
N ASP A 189 -16.77 -4.83 -9.32
CA ASP A 189 -16.56 -6.17 -9.87
C ASP A 189 -16.71 -6.14 -11.40
N GLU A 190 -17.78 -5.52 -11.93
CA GLU A 190 -17.99 -5.34 -13.39
C GLU A 190 -16.90 -4.48 -14.04
N ARG A 191 -16.44 -3.44 -13.34
CA ARG A 191 -15.42 -2.55 -13.87
C ARG A 191 -14.02 -3.18 -13.86
N ALA A 192 -13.79 -4.20 -13.03
CA ALA A 192 -12.52 -4.93 -12.97
C ALA A 192 -12.38 -5.92 -14.14
N THR A 193 -13.49 -6.49 -14.61
CA THR A 193 -13.51 -7.44 -15.73
C THR A 193 -13.60 -6.76 -17.09
N ARG A 194 -14.11 -5.52 -17.16
CA ARG A 194 -14.38 -4.80 -18.42
C ARG A 194 -13.35 -3.74 -18.78
N LEU A 195 -13.20 -3.51 -20.09
CA LEU A 195 -12.50 -2.35 -20.62
C LEU A 195 -13.38 -1.11 -20.49
N THR A 196 -12.89 -0.11 -19.76
CA THR A 196 -13.63 1.12 -19.48
C THR A 196 -13.13 2.26 -20.35
N ALA A 197 -14.02 3.20 -20.70
CA ALA A 197 -13.67 4.35 -21.54
C ALA A 197 -12.45 5.14 -21.03
N SER A 198 -12.33 5.33 -19.72
CA SER A 198 -11.18 6.03 -19.11
C SER A 198 -9.85 5.29 -19.23
N ASN A 199 -9.87 3.95 -19.33
CA ASN A 199 -8.67 3.13 -19.51
C ASN A 199 -8.42 2.78 -20.98
N PHE A 200 -9.44 2.82 -21.83
CA PHE A 200 -9.33 2.45 -23.23
C PHE A 200 -8.24 3.24 -23.95
N GLY A 201 -8.20 4.56 -23.75
CA GLY A 201 -7.16 5.41 -24.33
C GLY A 201 -5.74 5.07 -23.87
N LEU A 202 -5.55 4.53 -22.66
CA LEU A 202 -4.25 4.07 -22.18
C LEU A 202 -3.82 2.78 -22.88
N ILE A 203 -4.77 1.90 -23.16
CA ILE A 203 -4.54 0.62 -23.82
C ILE A 203 -4.26 0.85 -25.30
N PHE A 204 -5.08 1.66 -25.97
CA PHE A 204 -4.91 2.02 -27.38
C PHE A 204 -3.56 2.68 -27.67
N LYS A 205 -3.06 3.48 -26.72
CA LYS A 205 -1.74 4.14 -26.83
C LYS A 205 -0.56 3.23 -26.49
N ARG A 206 -0.78 1.96 -26.10
CA ARG A 206 0.33 1.00 -26.01
C ARG A 206 0.86 0.77 -27.43
N ASN A 207 2.18 0.84 -27.57
CA ASN A 207 2.86 0.75 -28.85
C ASN A 207 2.54 -0.61 -29.51
N GLN A 208 2.17 -0.61 -30.80
CA GLN A 208 1.79 -1.83 -31.54
C GLN A 208 2.89 -2.91 -31.44
N ASN A 209 4.15 -2.49 -31.36
CA ASN A 209 5.33 -3.36 -31.27
C ASN A 209 5.50 -4.09 -29.92
N THR A 210 4.63 -3.86 -28.93
CA THR A 210 4.66 -4.57 -27.63
C THR A 210 3.66 -5.71 -27.54
N CYS A 211 2.73 -5.81 -28.49
CA CYS A 211 1.76 -6.89 -28.59
C CYS A 211 2.12 -7.77 -29.78
N ASN A 212 3.17 -8.58 -29.63
CA ASN A 212 3.39 -9.71 -30.54
C ASN A 212 2.37 -10.81 -30.22
N THR A 213 1.10 -10.56 -30.51
CA THR A 213 0.13 -11.62 -30.75
C THR A 213 0.39 -12.12 -32.15
N ILE A 214 1.20 -13.18 -32.21
CA ILE A 214 1.08 -14.36 -33.08
C ILE A 214 -0.15 -14.27 -34.00
N THR A 215 0.11 -14.01 -35.29
CA THR A 215 -0.70 -14.54 -36.39
C THR A 215 -0.56 -16.05 -36.46
#